data_AF-A0A965DBQ1-F1
#
_entry.id   AF-A0A965DBQ1-F1
#
_cell.length_a   1.000
_cell.length_b   1.000
_cell.length_c   1.000
_cell.angle_alpha   90.00
_cell.angle_beta   90.00
_cell.angle_gamma   90.00
#
_symmetry.space_group_name_H-M   'P 1'
#
loop_
_entity.id
_entity.type
_entity.pdbx_description
1 polymer ?
#
loop_
_entity_poly.entity_id
_entity_poly.type
_entity_poly.pdbx_seq_one_letter_code
_entity_poly.pdbx_strand_id
1 'polypeptide(L)'
;MMRLAFTRRVVSSAIAAGLALGLAPSTFAMTWGQPRVVSAPDKPMRVVIRLDDVKVSEQIGMRATVAPKEITGLAAADISPALNGAVIRLDPLDRNAVEMTINGAAPLREPFLMFYVMVSWENGQTLIPVSVANPAAPPA
;
A
#
# COMPACT_ATOMS: atom_id res chain seq x y z
N MET A 1 -53.47 -41.35 13.90
CA MET A 1 -52.85 -41.22 12.56
C MET A 1 -51.38 -40.86 12.75
N MET A 2 -50.47 -41.76 12.39
CA MET A 2 -49.03 -41.73 12.69
C MET A 2 -48.30 -41.64 11.35
N ARG A 3 -47.47 -40.61 11.14
CA ARG A 3 -46.73 -40.38 9.88
C ARG A 3 -45.24 -40.64 10.06
N LEU A 4 -44.70 -41.27 9.01
CA LEU A 4 -43.46 -42.02 8.91
C LEU A 4 -42.18 -41.23 9.27
N ALA A 5 -41.30 -41.91 9.97
CA ALA A 5 -39.90 -41.55 10.13
C ALA A 5 -39.16 -41.70 8.78
N PHE A 6 -38.47 -40.65 8.36
CA PHE A 6 -37.50 -40.71 7.26
C PHE A 6 -36.08 -40.62 7.83
N THR A 7 -35.41 -41.77 7.85
CA THR A 7 -33.98 -41.92 8.11
C THR A 7 -33.20 -41.26 6.97
N ARG A 8 -32.38 -40.25 7.27
CA ARG A 8 -31.41 -39.71 6.31
C ARG A 8 -29.99 -40.08 6.75
N ARG A 9 -29.32 -40.81 5.85
CA ARG A 9 -28.01 -41.44 6.01
C ARG A 9 -26.93 -40.43 6.40
N VAL A 10 -26.12 -40.82 7.38
CA VAL A 10 -24.83 -40.20 7.71
C VAL A 10 -23.86 -40.57 6.60
N VAL A 11 -23.29 -39.57 5.92
CA VAL A 11 -22.12 -39.75 5.05
C VAL A 11 -20.94 -39.12 5.76
N SER A 12 -20.12 -39.98 6.37
CA SER A 12 -18.83 -39.61 6.95
C SER A 12 -17.84 -39.36 5.81
N SER A 13 -17.49 -38.11 5.56
CA SER A 13 -16.31 -37.76 4.76
C SER A 13 -15.18 -37.42 5.72
N ALA A 14 -14.19 -38.31 5.81
CA ALA A 14 -12.95 -38.08 6.53
C ALA A 14 -12.16 -36.97 5.83
N ILE A 15 -12.09 -35.78 6.44
CA ILE A 15 -11.11 -34.76 6.04
C ILE A 15 -9.82 -35.13 6.76
N ALA A 16 -8.87 -35.67 6.01
CA ALA A 16 -7.50 -35.84 6.47
C ALA A 16 -6.90 -34.45 6.74
N ALA A 17 -6.84 -34.07 8.03
CA ALA A 17 -6.10 -32.91 8.48
C ALA A 17 -4.60 -33.22 8.36
N GLY A 18 -4.03 -32.95 7.19
CA GLY A 18 -2.59 -32.94 6.98
C GLY A 18 -1.97 -31.81 7.80
N LEU A 19 -1.12 -32.19 8.75
CA LEU A 19 -0.22 -31.31 9.50
C LEU A 19 0.59 -30.42 8.54
N ALA A 20 0.33 -29.11 8.58
CA ALA A 20 1.26 -28.09 8.10
C ALA A 20 1.92 -27.42 9.32
N LEU A 21 2.77 -28.15 10.03
CA LEU A 21 3.80 -27.54 10.88
C LEU A 21 4.98 -27.22 9.95
N GLY A 22 5.02 -25.99 9.47
CA GLY A 22 6.06 -25.56 8.54
C GLY A 22 6.21 -24.05 8.56
N LEU A 23 7.09 -23.58 9.45
CA LEU A 23 7.71 -22.26 9.49
C LEU A 23 6.70 -21.10 9.56
N ALA A 24 6.55 -20.50 10.74
CA ALA A 24 6.00 -19.15 10.80
C ALA A 24 6.83 -18.27 9.85
N PRO A 25 6.30 -17.75 8.73
CA PRO A 25 6.94 -16.59 8.15
C PRO A 25 6.92 -15.57 9.27
N SER A 26 8.08 -15.02 9.63
CA SER A 26 8.10 -13.82 10.43
C SER A 26 7.48 -12.75 9.55
N THR A 27 6.15 -12.65 9.60
CA THR A 27 5.31 -11.67 8.91
C THR A 27 5.57 -10.33 9.57
N PHE A 28 6.78 -9.81 9.39
CA PHE A 28 7.06 -8.39 9.54
C PHE A 28 6.37 -7.73 8.36
N ALA A 29 5.13 -7.30 8.61
CA ALA A 29 4.43 -6.43 7.70
C ALA A 29 4.90 -5.02 8.02
N MET A 30 5.71 -4.44 7.13
CA MET A 30 5.91 -2.98 7.13
C MET A 30 4.52 -2.34 7.10
N THR A 31 4.25 -1.49 8.08
CA THR A 31 2.99 -0.74 8.16
C THR A 31 3.22 0.68 7.62
N TRP A 32 2.15 1.34 7.22
CA TRP A 32 2.24 2.72 6.72
C TRP A 32 1.10 3.57 7.26
N GLY A 33 1.43 4.82 7.57
CA GLY A 33 0.48 5.83 8.01
C GLY A 33 -0.37 6.37 6.87
N GLN A 34 -1.28 7.28 7.22
CA GLN A 34 -2.10 7.98 6.23
C GLN A 34 -1.24 8.94 5.39
N PRO A 35 -1.35 8.92 4.06
CA PRO A 35 -0.71 9.91 3.21
C PRO A 35 -1.24 11.31 3.47
N ARG A 36 -0.34 12.30 3.59
CA ARG A 36 -0.72 13.70 3.77
C ARG A 36 -0.08 14.60 2.74
N VAL A 37 -0.89 15.44 2.09
CA VAL A 37 -0.41 16.55 1.28
C VAL A 37 0.06 17.65 2.23
N VAL A 38 1.34 18.01 2.14
CA VAL A 38 1.96 19.05 3.00
C VAL A 38 2.36 20.30 2.21
N SER A 39 2.23 20.28 0.88
CA SER A 39 2.41 21.44 0.02
C SER A 39 1.17 22.34 0.03
N ALA A 40 1.38 23.65 -0.13
CA ALA A 40 0.29 24.58 -0.40
C ALA A 40 -0.37 24.30 -1.78
N PRO A 41 -1.64 24.68 -2.01
CA PRO A 41 -2.40 24.30 -3.21
C PRO A 41 -1.81 24.75 -4.56
N ASP A 42 -1.09 25.86 -4.59
CA ASP A 42 -0.46 26.43 -5.79
C ASP A 42 0.99 25.95 -6.00
N LYS A 43 1.53 25.15 -5.06
CA LYS A 43 2.90 24.64 -5.10
C LYS A 43 2.94 23.22 -5.64
N PRO A 44 4.09 22.79 -6.19
CA PRO A 44 4.29 21.39 -6.58
C PRO A 44 3.89 20.45 -5.44
N MET A 45 3.15 19.39 -5.79
CA MET A 45 2.61 18.46 -4.81
C MET A 45 3.72 17.85 -3.96
N ARG A 46 3.56 17.88 -2.64
CA ARG A 46 4.39 17.13 -1.71
C ARG A 46 3.50 16.27 -0.82
N VAL A 47 3.69 14.96 -0.90
CA VAL A 47 3.00 13.99 -0.04
C VAL A 47 4.01 13.35 0.89
N VAL A 48 3.66 13.25 2.17
CA VAL A 48 4.46 12.58 3.20
C VAL A 48 3.68 11.38 3.73
N ILE A 49 4.39 10.25 3.86
CA ILE A 49 3.87 8.99 4.40
C ILE A 49 4.92 8.46 5.37
N ARG A 50 4.52 8.12 6.60
CA ARG A 50 5.39 7.40 7.53
C ARG A 50 5.29 5.90 7.29
N LEU A 51 6.43 5.25 7.15
CA LEU A 51 6.55 3.78 7.11
C LEU A 51 7.07 3.34 8.48
N ASP A 52 6.36 2.42 9.13
CA ASP A 52 6.68 1.87 10.44
C ASP A 52 6.99 0.37 10.32
N ASP A 53 7.57 -0.20 11.38
CA ASP A 53 8.00 -1.60 11.45
C ASP A 53 9.04 -1.97 10.37
N VAL A 54 9.84 -1.00 9.92
CA VAL A 54 10.90 -1.17 8.91
C VAL A 54 12.21 -1.57 9.59
N LYS A 55 12.71 -2.78 9.38
CA LYS A 55 13.96 -3.21 10.04
C LYS A 55 15.15 -2.38 9.55
N VAL A 56 16.11 -2.12 10.43
CA VAL A 56 17.38 -1.42 10.08
C VAL A 56 18.05 -2.00 8.83
N SER A 57 18.07 -3.34 8.68
CA SER A 57 18.63 -4.00 7.50
C SER A 57 17.84 -3.75 6.23
N GLU A 58 16.52 -3.56 6.32
CA GLU A 58 15.64 -3.28 5.18
C GLU A 58 15.70 -1.80 4.78
N GLN A 59 15.97 -0.90 5.72
CA GLN A 59 16.21 0.52 5.41
C GLN A 59 17.43 0.69 4.48
N ILE A 60 18.45 -0.14 4.64
CA ILE A 60 19.64 -0.13 3.81
C ILE A 60 19.27 -0.63 2.41
N GLY A 61 19.42 0.24 1.41
CA GLY A 61 19.10 -0.11 0.03
C GLY A 61 17.60 -0.09 -0.30
N MET A 62 16.75 0.38 0.62
CA MET A 62 15.34 0.62 0.34
C MET A 62 15.18 1.63 -0.81
N ARG A 63 14.27 1.32 -1.72
CA ARG A 63 13.92 2.16 -2.88
C ARG A 63 12.42 2.24 -3.02
N ALA A 64 11.94 3.37 -3.51
CA ALA A 64 10.53 3.56 -3.81
C ALA A 64 10.37 4.24 -5.17
N THR A 65 9.38 3.79 -5.93
CA THR A 65 8.99 4.38 -7.21
C THR A 65 7.48 4.42 -7.32
N VAL A 66 6.95 5.39 -8.07
CA VAL A 66 5.54 5.33 -8.46
C VAL A 66 5.35 4.08 -9.31
N ALA A 67 4.41 3.23 -8.93
CA ALA A 67 4.19 1.97 -9.61
C ALA A 67 3.59 2.23 -11.01
N PRO A 68 4.14 1.60 -12.06
CA PRO A 68 3.67 1.79 -13.42
C PRO A 68 2.27 1.20 -13.62
N LYS A 69 1.51 1.73 -14.59
CA LYS A 69 0.12 1.29 -14.84
C LYS A 69 0.02 -0.20 -15.17
N GLU A 70 1.05 -0.78 -15.76
CA GLU A 70 1.09 -2.19 -16.18
C GLU A 70 1.01 -3.14 -14.98
N ILE A 71 1.46 -2.68 -13.82
CA ILE A 71 1.45 -3.46 -12.56
C ILE A 71 0.14 -3.25 -11.80
N THR A 72 -0.44 -2.06 -11.88
CA THR A 72 -1.52 -1.64 -10.98
C THR A 72 -2.90 -1.57 -11.64
N GLY A 73 -2.96 -1.51 -12.97
CA GLY A 73 -4.18 -1.20 -13.71
C GLY A 73 -4.70 0.23 -13.53
N LEU A 74 -4.04 1.06 -12.70
CA LEU A 74 -4.42 2.45 -12.50
C LEU A 74 -3.66 3.36 -13.47
N ALA A 75 -4.41 4.06 -14.32
CA ALA A 75 -3.85 5.05 -15.25
C ALA A 75 -3.56 6.42 -14.60
N ALA A 76 -3.91 6.62 -13.33
CA ALA A 76 -3.77 7.92 -12.66
C ALA A 76 -2.31 8.40 -12.56
N ALA A 77 -1.35 7.47 -12.41
CA ALA A 77 0.08 7.77 -12.45
C ALA A 77 0.55 8.29 -13.81
N ASP A 78 -0.07 7.83 -14.90
CA ASP A 78 0.29 8.22 -16.27
C ASP A 78 -0.38 9.52 -16.73
N ILE A 79 -1.51 9.87 -16.11
CA ILE A 79 -2.37 10.95 -16.59
C ILE A 79 -2.21 12.21 -15.71
N SER A 80 -1.93 12.07 -14.42
CA SER A 80 -1.85 13.23 -13.53
C SER A 80 -0.55 14.02 -13.71
N PRO A 81 -0.63 15.32 -14.05
CA PRO A 81 0.55 16.19 -14.11
C PRO A 81 1.30 16.29 -12.78
N ALA A 82 0.61 16.08 -11.65
CA ALA A 82 1.22 16.09 -10.33
C ALA A 82 2.14 14.88 -10.09
N LEU A 83 1.93 13.76 -10.78
CA LEU A 83 2.77 12.55 -10.68
C LEU A 83 3.81 12.44 -11.79
N ASN A 84 3.65 13.18 -12.89
CA ASN A 84 4.62 13.17 -13.97
C ASN A 84 6.00 13.62 -13.47
N GLY A 85 7.00 12.75 -13.62
CA GLY A 85 8.37 12.99 -13.13
C GLY A 85 8.48 13.05 -11.60
N ALA A 86 7.52 12.48 -10.86
CA ALA A 86 7.56 12.50 -9.40
C ALA A 86 8.81 11.80 -8.86
N VAL A 87 9.45 12.43 -7.87
CA VAL A 87 10.64 11.93 -7.20
C VAL A 87 10.27 11.51 -5.79
N ILE A 88 10.57 10.26 -5.45
CA ILE A 88 10.36 9.72 -4.10
C ILE A 88 11.67 9.73 -3.33
N ARG A 89 11.63 10.25 -2.11
CA ARG A 89 12.73 10.23 -1.14
C ARG A 89 12.32 9.36 0.05
N LEU A 90 13.28 8.62 0.57
CA LEU A 90 13.14 7.77 1.75
C LEU A 90 14.19 8.24 2.76
N ASP A 91 13.74 8.87 3.83
CA ASP A 91 14.61 9.45 4.85
C ASP A 91 14.37 8.70 6.17
N PRO A 92 15.37 7.99 6.74
CA PRO A 92 15.22 7.32 8.02
C PRO A 92 14.81 8.30 9.12
N LEU A 93 13.74 7.99 9.84
CA LEU A 93 13.31 8.77 11.02
C LEU A 93 13.93 8.21 12.29
N ASP A 94 13.92 6.89 12.42
CA ASP A 94 14.48 6.15 13.55
C ASP A 94 14.87 4.71 13.13
N ARG A 95 15.22 3.85 14.10
CA ARG A 95 15.66 2.47 13.82
C ARG A 95 14.60 1.59 13.16
N ASN A 96 13.32 1.93 13.31
CA ASN A 96 12.19 1.12 12.86
C ASN A 96 11.24 1.91 11.93
N ALA A 97 11.59 3.14 11.54
CA ALA A 97 10.71 3.98 10.73
C ALA A 97 11.45 4.83 9.70
N VAL A 98 10.75 5.05 8.58
CA VAL A 98 11.22 5.82 7.43
C VAL A 98 10.13 6.80 7.01
N GLU A 99 10.51 8.04 6.72
CA GLU A 99 9.63 9.00 6.05
C GLU A 99 9.76 8.82 4.53
N MET A 100 8.64 8.52 3.88
CA MET A 100 8.54 8.52 2.43
C MET A 100 7.93 9.84 1.96
N THR A 101 8.72 10.65 1.27
CA THR A 101 8.29 11.91 0.68
C THR A 101 8.19 11.79 -0.84
N ILE A 102 7.00 12.00 -1.39
CA ILE A 102 6.71 11.99 -2.82
C ILE A 102 6.61 13.46 -3.28
N ASN A 103 7.54 13.88 -4.14
CA ASN A 103 7.56 15.23 -4.70
C ASN A 103 7.13 15.18 -6.16
N GLY A 104 5.99 15.80 -6.48
CA GLY A 104 5.49 15.98 -7.83
C GLY A 104 6.15 17.15 -8.56
N ALA A 105 5.98 17.19 -9.89
CA ALA A 105 6.45 18.31 -10.71
C ALA A 105 5.44 19.47 -10.80
N ALA A 106 4.16 19.21 -10.54
CA ALA A 106 3.08 20.19 -10.65
C ALA A 106 2.19 20.19 -9.39
N PRO A 107 1.37 21.25 -9.18
CA PRO A 107 0.37 21.26 -8.12
C PRO A 107 -0.71 20.19 -8.32
N LEU A 108 -1.26 19.67 -7.21
CA LEU A 108 -2.39 18.74 -7.22
C LEU A 108 -3.68 19.50 -7.55
N ARG A 109 -4.29 19.20 -8.71
CA ARG A 109 -5.50 19.90 -9.19
C ARG A 109 -6.74 19.04 -9.13
N GLU A 110 -6.56 17.73 -9.29
CA GLU A 110 -7.59 16.72 -9.19
C GLU A 110 -8.19 16.73 -7.77
N PRO A 111 -9.51 16.56 -7.61
CA PRO A 111 -10.13 16.55 -6.28
C PRO A 111 -9.58 15.40 -5.42
N PHE A 112 -9.30 14.26 -6.06
CA PHE A 112 -8.68 13.09 -5.46
C PHE A 112 -7.67 12.49 -6.45
N LEU A 113 -6.56 12.00 -5.92
CA LEU A 113 -5.53 11.32 -6.68
C LEU A 113 -5.18 9.98 -6.01
N MET A 114 -5.40 8.89 -6.75
CA MET A 114 -5.14 7.52 -6.32
C MET A 114 -4.01 6.92 -7.16
N PHE A 115 -3.00 6.36 -6.52
CA PHE A 115 -1.91 5.66 -7.21
C PHE A 115 -1.28 4.64 -6.26
N TYR A 116 -0.31 3.88 -6.75
CA TYR A 116 0.48 2.99 -5.91
C TYR A 116 1.94 3.42 -5.92
N VAL A 117 2.61 3.21 -4.79
CA VAL A 117 4.06 3.27 -4.69
C VAL A 117 4.57 1.86 -4.51
N MET A 118 5.51 1.46 -5.37
CA MET A 118 6.26 0.23 -5.18
C MET A 118 7.47 0.53 -4.30
N VAL A 119 7.53 -0.13 -3.14
CA VAL A 119 8.67 -0.05 -2.22
C VAL A 119 9.39 -1.38 -2.25
N SER A 120 10.69 -1.37 -2.48
CA SER A 120 11.53 -2.57 -2.58
C SER A 120 12.78 -2.45 -1.70
N TRP A 121 13.21 -3.57 -1.14
CA TRP A 121 14.44 -3.72 -0.36
C TRP A 121 15.11 -5.05 -0.74
N GLU A 122 16.25 -5.36 -0.13
CA GLU A 122 17.10 -6.50 -0.50
C GLU A 122 16.34 -7.83 -0.62
N ASN A 123 15.38 -8.08 0.26
CA ASN A 123 14.71 -9.38 0.39
C ASN A 123 13.20 -9.31 0.15
N GLY A 124 12.67 -8.23 -0.44
CA GLY A 124 11.24 -8.11 -0.63
C GLY A 124 10.79 -6.81 -1.29
N GLN A 125 9.50 -6.77 -1.60
CA GLN A 125 8.82 -5.58 -2.09
C GLN A 125 7.37 -5.56 -1.62
N THR A 126 6.77 -4.37 -1.63
CA THR A 126 5.34 -4.19 -1.39
C THR A 126 4.79 -3.06 -2.26
N LEU A 127 3.47 -3.10 -2.50
CA LEU A 127 2.74 -2.03 -3.14
C LEU A 127 1.91 -1.29 -2.09
N ILE A 128 2.20 0.00 -1.93
CA ILE A 128 1.49 0.87 -1.00
C ILE A 128 0.45 1.66 -1.79
N PRO A 129 -0.86 1.47 -1.53
CA PRO A 129 -1.88 2.35 -2.10
C PRO A 129 -1.76 3.74 -1.48
N VAL A 130 -1.69 4.76 -2.33
CA VAL A 130 -1.66 6.16 -1.93
C VAL A 130 -2.93 6.83 -2.42
N SER A 131 -3.64 7.41 -1.48
CA SER A 131 -4.87 8.15 -1.68
C SER A 131 -4.72 9.52 -1.05
N VAL A 132 -4.79 10.58 -1.86
CA VAL A 132 -4.75 11.96 -1.37
C VAL A 132 -5.91 12.77 -1.92
N ALA A 133 -6.51 13.58 -1.05
CA ALA A 133 -7.46 14.61 -1.44
C ALA A 133 -6.74 15.92 -1.69
N ASN A 134 -7.21 16.70 -2.66
CA ASN A 134 -6.73 18.07 -2.83
C ASN A 134 -7.28 18.94 -1.69
N PRO A 135 -6.42 19.54 -0.85
CA PRO A 135 -6.86 20.36 0.28
C PRO A 135 -7.58 21.64 -0.14
N ALA A 136 -7.48 22.06 -1.42
CA ALA A 136 -8.20 23.20 -1.96
C ALA A 136 -9.45 22.82 -2.77
N ALA A 137 -9.79 21.54 -2.90
CA ALA A 137 -11.01 21.13 -3.58
C ALA A 137 -12.25 21.53 -2.75
N PRO A 138 -13.33 22.01 -3.39
CA PRO A 138 -14.61 22.21 -2.71
C PRO A 138 -15.12 20.88 -2.12
N PRO A 139 -15.86 20.91 -1.00
CA PRO A 139 -16.58 19.73 -0.54
C PRO A 139 -17.56 19.26 -1.64
N ALA A 140 -17.60 17.94 -1.85
CA ALA A 140 -18.47 17.29 -2.82
C ALA A 140 -19.94 17.30 -2.37
#